data_AF-A0A0R3Q6Z2-F1
#
_entry.id   AF-A0A0R3Q6Z2-F1
#
_cell.length_a   1.000
_cell.length_b   1.000
_cell.length_c   1.000
_cell.angle_alpha   90.00
_cell.angle_beta   90.00
_cell.angle_gamma   90.00
#
_symmetry.space_group_name_H-M   'P 1'
#
loop_
_entity.id
_entity.type
_entity.pdbx_description
1 polymer ?
#
loop_
_entity_poly.entity_id
_entity_poly.type
_entity_poly.pdbx_seq_one_letter_code
_entity_poly.pdbx_strand_id
1 'polypeptide(L)'
;LYLYGDIGAVGFDLWQVKSGTIFDDVIVTDSVEEAKKFGEKTLKKTKEGEKKMKEKQDEEEEKKRKEEEEKKKEEEKEEEDKEEEEKEEDEKKKKDLSNDGDGWKKRWILSEYRNDYGKFNLSYGQFYNDPEEDLGLTTTEDVKNYAISAKFPKFSNKDKLLIVQYATKRFTLPDDDCGGLYIKV
;
A
#
# COMPACT_ATOMS: atom_id res chain seq x y z
N LEU A 1 -29.59 0.91 -4.23
CA LEU A 1 -28.50 1.87 -3.96
C LEU A 1 -28.65 2.38 -2.53
N TYR A 2 -27.55 2.54 -1.79
CA TYR A 2 -27.58 3.08 -0.43
C TYR A 2 -27.83 4.60 -0.46
N LEU A 3 -28.72 5.08 0.41
CA LEU A 3 -29.04 6.49 0.57
C LEU A 3 -28.48 6.99 1.90
N TYR A 4 -27.69 8.04 1.83
CA TYR A 4 -27.14 8.74 2.98
C TYR A 4 -27.58 10.21 2.95
N GLY A 5 -28.23 10.65 4.03
CA GLY A 5 -28.70 12.02 4.18
C GLY A 5 -27.60 13.02 4.52
N ASP A 6 -26.49 12.55 5.08
CA ASP A 6 -25.36 13.37 5.51
C ASP A 6 -24.09 12.53 5.49
N ILE A 7 -23.26 12.70 4.45
CA ILE A 7 -21.94 12.09 4.30
C ILE A 7 -20.91 13.21 4.44
N GLY A 8 -19.95 13.07 5.34
CA GLY A 8 -18.93 14.10 5.58
C GLY A 8 -17.58 13.58 6.06
N ALA A 9 -17.36 12.27 6.02
CA ALA A 9 -16.10 11.66 6.40
C ALA A 9 -15.84 10.40 5.57
N VAL A 10 -14.57 10.10 5.38
CA VAL A 10 -14.09 8.85 4.78
C VAL A 10 -12.94 8.34 5.63
N GLY A 11 -12.79 7.04 5.76
CA GLY A 11 -11.71 6.48 6.56
C GLY A 11 -11.43 5.03 6.30
N PHE A 12 -10.31 4.59 6.85
CA PHE A 12 -9.87 3.21 6.87
C PHE A 12 -9.94 2.72 8.30
N ASP A 13 -10.55 1.55 8.49
CA ASP A 13 -10.57 0.83 9.76
C ASP A 13 -10.30 -0.64 9.43
N LEU A 14 -9.05 -1.05 9.58
CA LEU A 14 -8.48 -2.22 8.90
C LEU A 14 -7.70 -3.10 9.88
N TRP A 15 -7.78 -4.42 9.68
CA TRP A 15 -6.79 -5.36 10.18
C TRP A 15 -5.72 -5.60 9.10
N GLN A 16 -4.44 -5.63 9.46
CA GLN A 16 -3.34 -6.07 8.59
C GLN A 16 -2.44 -7.07 9.32
N VAL A 17 -2.19 -8.23 8.73
CA VAL A 17 -1.12 -9.14 9.16
C VAL A 17 0.24 -8.63 8.68
N LYS A 18 0.32 -8.15 7.44
CA LYS A 18 1.52 -7.53 6.87
C LYS A 18 1.30 -6.05 6.53
N SER A 19 2.25 -5.23 6.93
CA SER A 19 2.33 -3.80 6.62
C SER A 19 2.82 -3.53 5.20
N GLY A 20 2.76 -2.27 4.79
CA GLY A 20 3.19 -1.81 3.47
C GLY A 20 2.05 -1.70 2.46
N THR A 21 0.80 -1.92 2.86
CA THR A 21 -0.34 -1.63 1.99
C THR A 21 -0.51 -0.12 1.87
N ILE A 22 -0.62 0.36 0.64
CA ILE A 22 -0.75 1.78 0.29
C ILE A 22 -2.17 2.05 -0.17
N PHE A 23 -2.77 3.10 0.37
CA PHE A 23 -4.08 3.64 -0.02
C PHE A 23 -3.87 5.03 -0.61
N ASP A 24 -4.37 5.23 -1.82
CA ASP A 24 -4.17 6.48 -2.55
C ASP A 24 -5.41 6.86 -3.36
N ASP A 25 -5.40 8.05 -3.95
CA ASP A 25 -6.40 8.49 -4.94
C ASP A 25 -7.85 8.42 -4.43
N VAL A 26 -8.07 8.78 -3.16
CA VAL A 26 -9.40 8.72 -2.55
C VAL A 26 -10.27 9.89 -3.05
N ILE A 27 -11.39 9.55 -3.70
CA ILE A 27 -12.47 10.48 -4.06
C ILE A 27 -13.82 9.92 -3.61
N VAL A 28 -14.62 10.80 -3.01
CA VAL A 28 -16.04 10.58 -2.69
C VAL A 28 -16.83 11.66 -3.39
N THR A 29 -17.66 11.29 -4.37
CA THR A 29 -18.41 12.24 -5.22
C THR A 29 -19.78 11.71 -5.61
N ASP A 30 -20.67 12.61 -6.02
CA ASP A 30 -21.96 12.31 -6.63
C ASP A 30 -21.97 12.48 -8.16
N SER A 31 -20.82 12.81 -8.76
CA SER A 31 -20.64 13.09 -10.19
C SER A 31 -19.83 12.01 -10.91
N VAL A 32 -20.46 11.34 -11.87
CA VAL A 32 -19.79 10.34 -12.74
C VAL A 32 -18.67 10.97 -13.56
N GLU A 33 -18.87 12.20 -14.04
CA GLU A 33 -17.88 12.90 -14.85
C GLU A 33 -16.63 13.24 -14.03
N GLU A 34 -16.84 13.69 -12.79
CA GLU A 34 -15.74 14.00 -11.86
C GLU A 34 -14.95 12.73 -11.54
N ALA A 35 -15.64 11.64 -11.17
CA ALA A 35 -15.00 10.36 -10.88
C ALA A 35 -14.19 9.83 -12.07
N LYS A 36 -14.73 9.91 -13.30
CA LYS A 36 -14.02 9.50 -14.52
C LYS A 36 -12.78 10.35 -14.76
N LYS A 37 -12.90 11.68 -14.73
CA LYS A 37 -11.76 12.60 -14.91
C LYS A 37 -10.68 12.35 -13.86
N PHE A 38 -11.10 12.11 -12.61
CA PHE A 38 -10.20 11.80 -11.52
C PHE A 38 -9.45 10.48 -11.78
N GLY A 39 -10.14 9.41 -12.15
CA GLY A 39 -9.51 8.12 -12.51
C GLY A 39 -8.62 8.17 -13.75
N GLU A 40 -8.92 9.05 -14.72
CA GLU A 40 -8.07 9.29 -15.88
C GLU A 40 -6.76 10.00 -15.53
N LYS A 41 -6.83 10.98 -14.62
CA LYS A 41 -5.66 11.72 -14.17
C LYS A 41 -4.74 10.87 -13.28
N THR A 42 -5.33 10.00 -12.46
CA THR A 42 -4.65 9.22 -11.43
C THR A 42 -4.29 7.83 -11.96
N LEU A 43 -5.20 6.87 -11.78
CA LEU A 43 -4.97 5.45 -12.07
C LEU A 43 -4.50 5.17 -13.51
N LYS A 44 -5.06 5.84 -14.53
CA LYS A 44 -4.64 5.58 -15.91
C LYS A 44 -3.20 6.05 -16.18
N LYS A 45 -2.76 7.13 -15.52
CA LYS A 45 -1.40 7.69 -15.69
C LYS A 45 -0.35 6.80 -15.01
N THR A 46 -0.67 6.26 -13.85
CA THR A 46 0.29 5.50 -13.02
C THR A 46 0.42 4.04 -13.44
N LYS A 47 -0.67 3.43 -13.92
CA LYS A 47 -0.75 1.99 -14.23
C LYS A 47 0.35 1.47 -15.17
N GLU A 48 0.69 2.20 -16.22
CA GLU A 48 1.71 1.75 -17.16
C GLU A 48 3.13 1.81 -16.59
N GLY A 49 3.45 2.88 -15.85
CA GLY A 49 4.76 3.05 -15.21
C GLY A 49 4.97 2.02 -14.10
N GLU A 50 3.98 1.86 -13.23
CA GLU A 50 3.99 0.84 -12.16
C GLU A 50 4.15 -0.57 -12.73
N LYS A 51 3.40 -0.91 -13.79
CA LYS A 51 3.50 -2.22 -14.42
C LYS A 51 4.91 -2.46 -14.98
N LYS A 52 5.48 -1.50 -15.69
CA LYS A 52 6.83 -1.61 -16.25
C LYS A 52 7.89 -1.75 -15.17
N MET A 53 7.74 -1.03 -14.06
CA MET A 53 8.68 -1.11 -12.94
C MET A 53 8.58 -2.46 -12.23
N LYS A 54 7.36 -2.95 -12.00
CA LYS A 54 7.12 -4.27 -11.43
C LYS A 54 7.67 -5.39 -12.31
N GLU A 55 7.38 -5.38 -13.60
CA GLU A 55 7.90 -6.40 -14.54
C GLU A 55 9.44 -6.44 -14.54
N LYS A 56 10.10 -5.28 -14.50
CA LYS A 56 11.57 -5.21 -14.38
C LYS A 56 12.09 -5.76 -13.04
N GLN A 57 11.41 -5.43 -11.93
CA GLN A 57 11.79 -5.94 -10.62
C GLN A 57 11.61 -7.46 -10.53
N ASP A 58 10.47 -7.97 -11.00
CA ASP A 58 10.17 -9.40 -11.03
C ASP A 58 11.23 -10.16 -11.87
N GLU A 59 11.62 -9.62 -13.04
CA GLU A 59 12.70 -10.20 -13.86
C GLU A 59 14.09 -10.16 -13.18
N GLU A 60 14.41 -9.07 -12.48
CA GLU A 60 15.67 -8.93 -11.74
C GLU A 60 15.71 -9.86 -10.51
N GLU A 61 14.61 -10.00 -9.78
CA GLU A 61 14.49 -10.91 -8.65
C GLU A 61 14.56 -12.37 -9.10
N GLU A 62 13.92 -12.73 -10.22
CA GLU A 62 14.00 -14.08 -10.78
C GLU A 62 15.44 -14.43 -11.19
N LYS A 63 16.17 -13.50 -11.82
CA LYS A 63 17.59 -13.69 -12.16
C LYS A 63 18.44 -13.87 -10.92
N LYS A 64 18.28 -13.00 -9.91
CA LYS A 64 19.01 -13.12 -8.63
C LYS A 64 18.72 -14.44 -7.95
N ARG A 65 17.46 -14.89 -7.93
CA ARG A 65 17.08 -16.17 -7.33
C ARG A 65 17.70 -17.36 -8.07
N LYS A 66 17.73 -17.35 -9.40
CA LYS A 66 18.40 -18.39 -10.19
C LYS A 66 19.91 -18.41 -9.92
N GLU A 67 20.55 -17.25 -9.89
CA GLU A 67 21.97 -17.14 -9.56
C GLU A 67 22.27 -17.59 -8.13
N GLU A 68 21.41 -17.26 -7.15
CA GLU A 68 21.55 -17.73 -5.76
C GLU A 68 21.31 -19.24 -5.64
N GLU A 69 20.34 -19.81 -6.37
CA GLU A 69 20.12 -21.26 -6.40
C GLU A 69 21.26 -22.02 -7.10
N GLU A 70 21.87 -21.45 -8.15
CA GLU A 70 23.07 -22.01 -8.79
C GLU A 70 24.28 -21.96 -7.86
N LYS A 71 24.52 -20.82 -7.19
CA LYS A 71 25.58 -20.70 -6.18
C LYS A 71 25.40 -21.67 -5.02
N LYS A 72 24.19 -21.81 -4.48
CA LYS A 72 23.90 -22.80 -3.42
C LYS A 72 24.16 -24.23 -3.89
N LYS A 73 23.85 -24.58 -5.14
CA LYS A 73 24.14 -25.91 -5.70
C LYS A 73 25.62 -26.14 -5.98
N GLU A 74 26.40 -25.10 -6.21
CA GLU A 74 27.86 -25.17 -6.32
C GLU A 74 28.51 -25.27 -4.93
N GLU A 75 28.05 -24.47 -3.96
CA GLU A 75 28.47 -24.53 -2.56
C GLU A 75 28.12 -25.90 -1.92
N GLU A 76 26.91 -26.44 -2.15
CA GLU A 76 26.51 -27.79 -1.70
C GLU A 76 27.36 -28.91 -2.36
N LYS A 77 27.94 -28.68 -3.54
CA LYS A 77 28.85 -29.64 -4.19
C LYS A 77 30.29 -29.51 -3.70
N GLU A 78 30.70 -28.34 -3.23
CA GLU A 78 32.00 -28.12 -2.60
C GLU A 78 32.00 -28.52 -1.11
N GLU A 79 30.84 -28.51 -0.44
CA GLU A 79 30.68 -28.97 0.96
C GLU A 79 30.57 -30.50 1.13
N GLU A 80 30.50 -31.31 0.05
CA GLU A 80 30.73 -32.77 0.13
C GLU A 80 32.21 -33.14 0.41
N ASP A 81 33.09 -32.14 0.57
CA ASP A 81 34.51 -32.31 0.90
C ASP A 81 34.98 -31.33 2.01
N LYS A 82 34.27 -31.28 3.15
CA LYS A 82 34.79 -31.04 4.54
C LYS A 82 33.65 -30.79 5.56
N GLU A 83 33.64 -31.58 6.64
CA GLU A 83 32.84 -31.33 7.85
C GLU A 83 33.35 -30.13 8.68
N GLU A 84 32.40 -29.50 9.41
CA GLU A 84 32.48 -28.47 10.48
C GLU A 84 32.79 -27.02 10.01
N GLU A 85 32.03 -25.96 10.33
CA GLU A 85 31.40 -25.50 11.58
C GLU A 85 30.37 -24.36 11.31
N GLU A 86 29.44 -24.13 12.23
CA GLU A 86 28.32 -23.17 12.21
C GLU A 86 28.68 -21.66 12.02
N LYS A 87 27.76 -20.86 11.44
CA LYS A 87 27.04 -19.76 12.16
C LYS A 87 26.07 -18.94 11.30
N GLU A 88 25.03 -18.48 11.99
CA GLU A 88 23.98 -17.51 11.64
C GLU A 88 24.50 -16.23 10.96
N GLU A 89 23.68 -15.61 10.10
CA GLU A 89 23.31 -14.20 10.32
C GLU A 89 22.05 -13.79 9.53
N ASP A 90 21.22 -13.05 10.27
CA ASP A 90 19.89 -12.55 9.97
C ASP A 90 19.95 -11.15 9.32
N GLU A 91 18.80 -10.70 8.81
CA GLU A 91 18.44 -9.32 8.45
C GLU A 91 19.08 -8.63 7.23
N LYS A 92 18.28 -8.50 6.15
CA LYS A 92 18.44 -7.45 5.13
C LYS A 92 17.34 -6.38 5.23
N LYS A 93 17.73 -5.25 5.82
CA LYS A 93 17.35 -3.85 5.56
C LYS A 93 16.04 -3.61 4.78
N LYS A 94 14.98 -3.23 5.50
CA LYS A 94 13.96 -2.32 4.93
C LYS A 94 14.52 -0.90 4.94
N LYS A 95 14.81 -0.36 3.75
CA LYS A 95 15.22 1.04 3.57
C LYS A 95 13.97 1.92 3.66
N ASP A 96 13.80 2.59 4.78
CA ASP A 96 12.78 3.63 4.99
C ASP A 96 13.00 4.74 3.95
N LEU A 97 12.03 4.91 3.08
CA LEU A 97 11.91 5.99 2.10
C LEU A 97 10.61 6.71 2.43
N SER A 98 10.68 7.69 3.32
CA SER A 98 9.62 8.66 3.53
C SER A 98 10.23 10.01 3.91
N ASN A 99 10.02 11.02 3.06
CA ASN A 99 10.06 12.41 3.51
C ASN A 99 9.20 13.28 2.57
N ASP A 100 7.90 13.31 2.84
CA ASP A 100 6.93 13.97 1.97
C ASP A 100 6.12 15.07 2.66
N GLY A 101 6.63 15.60 3.76
CA GLY A 101 6.00 16.70 4.49
C GLY A 101 4.74 16.28 5.26
N ASP A 102 4.64 16.76 6.50
CA ASP A 102 3.53 16.45 7.41
C ASP A 102 2.18 17.11 7.04
N GLY A 103 2.03 17.61 5.81
CA GLY A 103 0.81 18.28 5.34
C GLY A 103 -0.42 17.37 5.37
N TRP A 104 -0.24 16.07 5.11
CA TRP A 104 -1.32 15.09 5.09
C TRP A 104 -1.95 14.86 6.47
N LYS A 105 -1.16 14.99 7.55
CA LYS A 105 -1.61 14.86 8.96
C LYS A 105 -2.62 15.93 9.37
N LYS A 106 -2.73 17.02 8.60
CA LYS A 106 -3.77 18.06 8.80
C LYS A 106 -5.15 17.61 8.30
N ARG A 107 -5.18 16.72 7.30
CA ARG A 107 -6.43 16.22 6.68
C ARG A 107 -6.86 14.90 7.30
N TRP A 108 -5.90 14.02 7.53
CA TRP A 108 -6.12 12.69 8.06
C TRP A 108 -5.85 12.65 9.56
N ILE A 109 -6.85 12.19 10.32
CA ILE A 109 -6.87 12.13 11.78
C ILE A 109 -6.88 10.66 12.18
N LEU A 110 -5.87 10.23 12.94
CA LEU A 110 -5.81 8.89 13.51
C LEU A 110 -6.86 8.75 14.62
N SER A 111 -7.46 7.57 14.74
CA SER A 111 -8.40 7.27 15.83
C SER A 111 -7.68 7.17 17.16
N GLU A 112 -8.28 7.77 18.19
CA GLU A 112 -7.81 7.68 19.58
C GLU A 112 -8.63 6.67 20.41
N TYR A 113 -9.55 5.94 19.78
CA TYR A 113 -10.41 4.97 20.48
C TYR A 113 -9.60 3.85 21.16
N ARG A 114 -8.45 3.48 20.58
CA ARG A 114 -7.47 2.54 21.14
C ARG A 114 -6.08 3.15 21.03
N ASN A 115 -5.20 2.76 21.94
CA ASN A 115 -3.80 3.23 21.97
C ASN A 115 -2.84 2.33 21.17
N ASP A 116 -3.30 1.18 20.67
CA ASP A 116 -2.48 0.17 20.02
C ASP A 116 -2.65 0.11 18.50
N TYR A 117 -3.36 1.08 17.91
CA TYR A 117 -3.48 1.21 16.46
C TYR A 117 -2.10 1.38 15.80
N GLY A 118 -1.92 0.73 14.65
CA GLY A 118 -0.75 0.92 13.81
C GLY A 118 -0.70 2.31 13.19
N LYS A 119 0.50 2.75 12.85
CA LYS A 119 0.76 4.08 12.30
C LYS A 119 0.65 4.11 10.78
N PHE A 120 0.22 5.26 10.27
CA PHE A 120 0.29 5.56 8.84
C PHE A 120 1.49 6.46 8.57
N ASN A 121 2.09 6.27 7.40
CA ASN A 121 3.06 7.20 6.82
C ASN A 121 2.75 7.41 5.33
N LEU A 122 3.47 8.29 4.64
CA LEU A 122 3.45 8.37 3.19
C LEU A 122 4.59 7.55 2.59
N SER A 123 4.28 6.85 1.49
CA SER A 123 5.27 6.17 0.66
C SER A 123 4.69 5.99 -0.74
N TYR A 124 5.57 5.97 -1.74
CA TYR A 124 5.23 5.61 -3.12
C TYR A 124 5.35 4.09 -3.38
N GLY A 125 5.84 3.33 -2.41
CA GLY A 125 5.95 1.87 -2.48
C GLY A 125 7.15 1.32 -3.25
N GLN A 126 7.15 0.02 -3.52
CA GLN A 126 8.29 -0.65 -4.17
C GLN A 126 8.35 -0.42 -5.68
N PHE A 127 7.18 -0.32 -6.31
CA PHE A 127 7.03 0.04 -7.72
C PHE A 127 6.09 1.24 -7.85
N TYR A 128 6.52 2.22 -8.64
CA TYR A 128 5.86 3.51 -8.82
C TYR A 128 6.15 4.03 -10.23
N ASN A 129 5.32 4.96 -10.68
CA ASN A 129 5.55 5.72 -11.91
C ASN A 129 6.31 7.02 -11.61
N ASP A 130 5.90 7.77 -10.58
CA ASP A 130 6.51 9.02 -10.14
C ASP A 130 6.49 9.10 -8.60
N PRO A 131 7.66 9.19 -7.94
CA PRO A 131 7.74 9.10 -6.48
C PRO A 131 7.11 10.29 -5.73
N GLU A 132 6.98 11.46 -6.36
CA GLU A 132 6.36 12.63 -5.72
C GLU A 132 4.83 12.61 -5.88
N GLU A 133 4.35 12.09 -7.01
CA GLU A 133 2.91 12.05 -7.33
C GLU A 133 2.22 10.78 -6.82
N ASP A 134 2.95 9.68 -6.61
CA ASP A 134 2.38 8.37 -6.25
C ASP A 134 2.41 8.09 -4.73
N LEU A 135 2.52 9.14 -3.91
CA LEU A 135 2.57 9.05 -2.46
C LEU A 135 1.19 8.71 -1.86
N GLY A 136 1.08 7.52 -1.28
CA GLY A 136 -0.14 7.09 -0.62
C GLY A 136 0.03 6.81 0.87
N LEU A 137 -1.10 6.77 1.57
CA LEU A 137 -1.18 6.37 2.98
C LEU A 137 -0.80 4.91 3.13
N THR A 138 0.32 4.69 3.79
CA THR A 138 0.97 3.38 3.91
C THR A 138 0.87 2.88 5.34
N THR A 139 0.44 1.63 5.52
CA THR A 139 0.48 0.93 6.81
C THR A 139 1.92 0.57 7.17
N THR A 140 2.38 0.80 8.40
CA THR A 140 3.82 0.68 8.74
C THR A 140 4.19 -0.49 9.67
N GLU A 141 3.21 -1.17 10.25
CA GLU A 141 3.39 -2.19 11.30
C GLU A 141 2.60 -3.48 11.02
N ASP A 142 3.25 -4.63 11.16
CA ASP A 142 2.63 -5.95 10.99
C ASP A 142 1.69 -6.27 12.16
N VAL A 143 0.67 -7.10 11.94
CA VAL A 143 -0.24 -7.62 12.97
C VAL A 143 -0.90 -6.49 13.78
N LYS A 144 -1.45 -5.49 13.08
CA LYS A 144 -2.06 -4.30 13.68
C LYS A 144 -3.45 -4.02 13.14
N ASN A 145 -4.28 -3.47 14.02
CA ASN A 145 -5.46 -2.72 13.60
C ASN A 145 -5.03 -1.30 13.22
N TYR A 146 -5.69 -0.70 12.25
CA TYR A 146 -5.46 0.65 11.76
C TYR A 146 -6.77 1.39 11.76
N ALA A 147 -6.77 2.66 12.17
CA ALA A 147 -7.96 3.49 12.11
C ALA A 147 -7.58 4.96 11.83
N ILE A 148 -7.97 5.46 10.66
CA ILE A 148 -7.71 6.83 10.24
C ILE A 148 -8.89 7.37 9.42
N SER A 149 -9.19 8.66 9.55
CA SER A 149 -10.29 9.29 8.83
C SER A 149 -9.97 10.70 8.38
N ALA A 150 -10.59 11.14 7.30
CA ALA A 150 -10.55 12.51 6.81
C ALA A 150 -11.98 13.05 6.69
N LYS A 151 -12.17 14.30 7.10
CA LYS A 151 -13.44 15.01 6.94
C LYS A 151 -13.48 15.74 5.61
N PHE A 152 -14.66 15.85 5.03
CA PHE A 152 -14.93 16.66 3.84
C PHE A 152 -16.27 17.41 3.99
N PRO A 153 -16.55 18.43 3.15
CA PRO A 153 -17.81 19.15 3.18
C PRO A 153 -19.00 18.18 3.05
N LYS A 154 -19.94 18.28 3.99
CA LYS A 154 -21.07 17.38 4.06
C LYS A 154 -21.95 17.47 2.81
N PHE A 155 -22.38 16.33 2.30
CA PHE A 155 -23.35 16.26 1.21
C PHE A 155 -24.29 15.06 1.35
N SER A 156 -25.38 15.05 0.58
CA SER A 156 -26.30 13.92 0.48
C SER A 156 -26.27 13.36 -0.94
N ASN A 157 -26.34 12.04 -1.07
CA ASN A 157 -26.51 11.39 -2.37
C ASN A 157 -27.98 11.15 -2.73
N LYS A 158 -28.93 11.87 -2.10
CA LYS A 158 -30.34 11.76 -2.45
C LYS A 158 -30.54 12.07 -3.93
N ASP A 159 -31.20 11.15 -4.63
CA ASP A 159 -31.50 11.22 -6.07
C ASP A 159 -30.25 11.30 -6.97
N LYS A 160 -29.06 11.02 -6.42
CA LYS A 160 -27.78 11.00 -7.11
C LYS A 160 -27.02 9.70 -6.84
N LEU A 161 -25.98 9.45 -7.62
CA LEU A 161 -25.07 8.35 -7.33
C LEU A 161 -24.18 8.74 -6.14
N LEU A 162 -23.76 7.74 -5.36
CA LEU A 162 -22.59 7.88 -4.50
C LEU A 162 -21.48 7.08 -5.15
N ILE A 163 -20.39 7.74 -5.46
CA ILE A 163 -19.21 7.14 -6.08
C ILE A 163 -18.06 7.28 -5.10
N VAL A 164 -17.50 6.14 -4.73
CA VAL A 164 -16.30 6.06 -3.90
C VAL A 164 -15.26 5.35 -4.74
N GLN A 165 -14.15 6.04 -5.03
CA GLN A 165 -13.04 5.50 -5.79
C GLN A 165 -11.76 5.76 -5.02
N TYR A 166 -10.87 4.77 -4.99
CA TYR A 166 -9.56 4.84 -4.39
C TYR A 166 -8.67 3.76 -5.02
N ALA A 167 -7.36 3.96 -4.95
CA ALA A 167 -6.37 2.99 -5.37
C ALA A 167 -5.79 2.27 -4.15
N THR A 168 -5.46 1.00 -4.32
CA THR A 168 -4.73 0.21 -3.33
C THR A 168 -3.55 -0.46 -3.99
N LYS A 169 -2.37 -0.35 -3.37
CA LYS A 169 -1.17 -1.08 -3.77
C LYS A 169 -0.72 -1.97 -2.63
N ARG A 170 -0.40 -3.22 -2.93
CA ARG A 170 0.08 -4.20 -1.98
C ARG A 170 1.27 -4.94 -2.59
N PHE A 171 2.29 -5.15 -1.76
CA PHE A 171 3.59 -5.70 -2.14
C PHE A 171 3.88 -7.06 -1.49
N THR A 172 2.90 -7.61 -0.77
CA THR A 172 3.02 -8.90 -0.10
C THR A 172 2.70 -10.04 -1.05
N LEU A 173 3.26 -11.22 -0.76
CA LEU A 173 2.98 -12.42 -1.53
C LEU A 173 1.55 -12.91 -1.25
N PRO A 174 0.88 -13.56 -2.22
CA PRO A 174 -0.50 -14.02 -2.06
C PRO A 174 -0.76 -14.87 -0.82
N ASP A 175 0.22 -15.66 -0.36
CA ASP A 175 0.08 -16.53 0.80
C ASP A 175 0.19 -15.78 2.15
N ASP A 176 0.72 -14.55 2.14
CA ASP A 176 0.82 -13.65 3.30
C ASP A 176 -0.31 -12.59 3.33
N ASP A 177 -1.23 -12.63 2.37
CA ASP A 177 -2.25 -11.61 2.13
C ASP A 177 -3.45 -11.71 3.09
N CYS A 178 -3.21 -11.55 4.38
CA CYS A 178 -4.27 -11.42 5.37
C CYS A 178 -4.40 -9.96 5.85
N GLY A 179 -5.30 -9.19 5.24
CA GLY A 179 -5.58 -7.82 5.70
C GLY A 179 -6.60 -7.09 4.84
N GLY A 180 -7.38 -6.18 5.44
CA GLY A 180 -8.46 -5.44 4.78
C GLY A 180 -7.98 -4.41 3.75
N LEU A 181 -8.73 -4.25 2.67
CA LEU A 181 -8.49 -3.27 1.59
C LEU A 181 -9.71 -2.37 1.32
N TYR A 182 -10.57 -2.21 2.33
CA TYR A 182 -11.85 -1.53 2.20
C TYR A 182 -11.82 -0.14 2.83
N ILE A 183 -12.65 0.75 2.31
CA ILE A 183 -12.85 2.10 2.84
C ILE A 183 -14.25 2.21 3.46
N LYS A 184 -14.39 3.08 4.45
CA LYS A 184 -15.67 3.43 5.09
C LYS A 184 -16.02 4.88 4.76
N VAL A 185 -17.29 5.13 4.43
CA VAL A 185 -17.86 6.42 4.04
C VAL A 185 -19.17 6.63 4.80
#